data_AF-A0A8H3GGG8-F1
#
_entry.id   AF-A0A8H3GGG8-F1
#
_cell.length_a   1.000
_cell.length_b   1.000
_cell.length_c   1.000
_cell.angle_alpha   90.00
_cell.angle_beta   90.00
_cell.angle_gamma   90.00
#
_symmetry.space_group_name_H-M   'P 1'
#
loop_
_entity.id
_entity.type
_entity.pdbx_description
1 polymer ?
#
loop_
_entity_poly.entity_id
_entity_poly.type
_entity_poly.pdbx_seq_one_letter_code
_entity_poly.pdbx_strand_id
1 'polypeptide(L)'
;YVADPNVKSYMGVICNTNRVKDAMNANNSPLVFGEWSLATEFKASEEFLRDWADAQKYIYAGQANGWIFWSFKIEEGSSNLPHWSYFASLKAGYFTKDPSQYHNPDVCKPWMTNGNSTSA
;
A
#
# COMPACT_ATOMS: atom_id res chain seq x y z
N TYR A 1 -14.03 -10.10 -0.05
CA TYR A 1 -14.25 -9.55 -1.40
C TYR A 1 -12.88 -9.26 -1.97
N VAL A 2 -12.53 -9.82 -3.13
CA VAL A 2 -11.30 -9.45 -3.85
C VAL A 2 -11.58 -8.13 -4.54
N ALA A 3 -10.70 -7.15 -4.39
CA ALA A 3 -10.85 -5.86 -5.07
C ALA A 3 -10.90 -6.08 -6.59
N ASP A 4 -11.84 -5.42 -7.27
CA ASP A 4 -11.83 -5.37 -8.73
C ASP A 4 -10.45 -4.86 -9.20
N PRO A 5 -9.93 -5.32 -10.34
CA PRO A 5 -8.59 -4.96 -10.83
C PRO A 5 -8.57 -3.53 -11.38
N ASN A 6 -8.76 -2.54 -10.51
CA ASN A 6 -8.71 -1.12 -10.84
C ASN A 6 -8.30 -0.26 -9.64
N VAL A 7 -7.88 0.96 -9.97
CA VAL A 7 -7.39 1.96 -9.01
C VAL A 7 -8.38 2.24 -7.89
N LYS A 8 -9.67 2.43 -8.23
CA LYS A 8 -10.71 2.77 -7.26
C LYS A 8 -10.90 1.68 -6.22
N SER A 9 -10.88 0.42 -6.63
CA SER A 9 -11.06 -0.71 -5.71
C SER A 9 -9.86 -0.86 -4.78
N TYR A 10 -8.63 -0.81 -5.31
CA TYR A 10 -7.41 -0.96 -4.51
C TYR A 10 -7.25 0.17 -3.48
N MET A 11 -7.34 1.43 -3.93
CA MET A 11 -7.21 2.59 -3.05
C MET A 11 -8.39 2.70 -2.07
N GLY A 12 -9.60 2.41 -2.54
CA GLY A 12 -10.79 2.39 -1.70
C GLY A 12 -10.68 1.36 -0.58
N VAL A 13 -10.19 0.15 -0.86
CA VAL A 13 -10.05 -0.89 0.16
C VAL A 13 -8.94 -0.55 1.18
N ILE A 14 -7.73 -0.20 0.71
CA ILE A 14 -6.60 0.05 1.63
C ILE A 14 -6.84 1.29 2.50
N CYS A 15 -7.46 2.34 1.97
CA CYS A 15 -7.65 3.59 2.70
C CYS A 15 -8.86 3.58 3.64
N ASN A 16 -9.77 2.61 3.49
CA ASN A 16 -10.96 2.47 4.36
C ASN A 16 -10.94 1.22 5.24
N THR A 17 -9.86 0.42 5.24
CA THR A 17 -9.80 -0.75 6.13
C THR A 17 -9.61 -0.34 7.58
N ASN A 18 -10.40 -0.95 8.48
CA ASN A 18 -10.21 -0.86 9.93
C ASN A 18 -9.44 -2.07 10.50
N ARG A 19 -9.13 -3.08 9.67
CA ARG A 19 -8.56 -4.36 10.13
C ARG A 19 -7.31 -4.18 11.00
N VAL A 20 -6.46 -3.22 10.65
CA VAL A 20 -5.21 -2.97 11.37
C VAL A 20 -5.47 -2.29 12.71
N LYS A 21 -6.32 -1.26 12.72
CA LYS A 21 -6.76 -0.59 13.96
C LYS A 21 -7.44 -1.57 14.91
N ASP A 22 -8.35 -2.39 14.39
CA ASP A 22 -9.08 -3.38 15.18
C ASP A 22 -8.12 -4.40 15.81
N ALA A 23 -7.13 -4.89 15.06
CA ALA A 23 -6.10 -5.79 15.57
C ALA A 23 -5.24 -5.15 16.67
N MET A 24 -4.82 -3.89 16.47
CA MET A 24 -4.08 -3.15 17.50
C MET A 24 -4.92 -2.91 18.75
N ASN A 25 -6.20 -2.56 18.61
CA ASN A 25 -7.14 -2.37 19.71
C ASN A 25 -7.40 -3.67 20.49
N ALA A 26 -7.32 -4.82 19.82
CA ALA A 26 -7.38 -6.15 20.43
C ALA A 26 -6.05 -6.56 21.10
N ASN A 27 -5.07 -5.65 21.21
CA ASN A 27 -3.76 -5.88 21.80
C ASN A 27 -2.90 -6.93 21.06
N ASN A 28 -3.10 -7.09 19.75
CA ASN A 28 -2.26 -7.93 18.89
C ASN A 28 -0.97 -7.20 18.49
N SER A 29 -0.20 -6.74 19.48
CA SER A 29 1.02 -5.96 19.29
C SER A 29 2.25 -6.75 19.80
N PRO A 30 3.39 -6.74 19.08
CA PRO A 30 3.63 -5.99 17.85
C PRO A 30 2.96 -6.60 16.62
N LEU A 31 2.41 -5.74 15.77
CA LEU A 31 1.84 -6.11 14.47
C LEU A 31 2.76 -5.63 13.35
N VAL A 32 3.32 -6.56 12.58
CA VAL A 32 4.18 -6.26 11.43
C VAL A 32 3.63 -6.93 10.19
N PHE A 33 3.57 -6.19 9.09
CA PHE A 33 3.22 -6.74 7.79
C PHE A 33 4.45 -7.38 7.16
N GLY A 34 4.58 -8.70 7.32
CA GLY A 34 5.77 -9.45 6.91
C GLY A 34 5.97 -9.56 5.39
N GLU A 35 4.92 -9.41 4.59
CA GLU A 35 4.99 -9.47 3.13
C GLU A 35 3.95 -8.56 2.49
N TRP A 36 4.38 -7.82 1.47
CA TRP A 36 3.55 -7.01 0.56
C TRP A 36 4.39 -6.60 -0.65
N SER A 37 3.74 -6.19 -1.75
CA SER A 37 4.41 -5.74 -2.97
C SER A 37 3.63 -4.62 -3.67
N LEU A 38 4.10 -4.16 -4.84
CA LEU A 38 3.35 -3.22 -5.70
C LEU A 38 2.57 -3.94 -6.81
N ALA A 39 2.50 -5.27 -6.79
CA ALA A 39 1.84 -6.04 -7.83
C ALA A 39 0.33 -5.76 -7.84
N THR A 40 -0.23 -5.66 -9.05
CA THR A 40 -1.65 -5.43 -9.29
C THR A 40 -2.14 -6.34 -10.41
N GLU A 41 -3.41 -6.70 -10.36
CA GLU A 41 -4.08 -7.49 -11.42
C GLU A 41 -4.53 -6.63 -12.63
N PHE A 42 -3.93 -5.44 -12.79
CA PHE A 42 -4.17 -4.53 -13.89
C PHE A 42 -2.91 -3.76 -14.26
N LYS A 43 -2.90 -3.15 -15.46
CA LYS A 43 -1.80 -2.28 -15.90
C LYS A 43 -1.85 -0.95 -15.14
N ALA A 44 -1.09 -0.88 -14.06
CA ALA A 44 -0.94 0.30 -13.22
C ALA A 44 -0.13 1.41 -13.92
N SER A 45 -0.51 2.68 -13.67
CA SER A 45 0.31 3.84 -14.04
C SER A 45 1.39 4.09 -12.99
N GLU A 46 2.45 4.81 -13.37
CA GLU A 46 3.53 5.19 -12.44
C GLU A 46 3.01 6.04 -11.28
N GLU A 47 2.08 6.96 -11.55
CA GLU A 47 1.41 7.80 -10.56
C GLU A 47 0.65 6.95 -9.54
N PHE A 48 -0.13 5.98 -10.03
CA PHE A 48 -0.85 5.06 -9.15
C PHE A 48 0.13 4.22 -8.32
N LEU A 49 1.24 3.73 -8.87
CA LEU A 49 2.20 2.91 -8.12
C LEU A 49 2.87 3.69 -6.98
N ARG A 50 3.14 4.98 -7.19
CA ARG A 50 3.58 5.89 -6.12
C ARG A 50 2.52 6.05 -5.03
N ASP A 51 1.28 6.31 -5.42
CA ASP A 51 0.18 6.50 -4.46
C ASP A 51 -0.14 5.19 -3.72
N TRP A 52 -0.09 4.06 -4.41
CA TRP A 52 -0.30 2.72 -3.86
C TRP A 52 0.79 2.34 -2.85
N ALA A 53 2.05 2.65 -3.17
CA ALA A 53 3.16 2.48 -2.23
C ALA A 53 2.96 3.29 -0.95
N ASP A 54 2.58 4.55 -1.07
CA ASP A 54 2.35 5.41 0.10
C ASP A 54 1.14 4.98 0.91
N ALA A 55 0.02 4.60 0.27
CA ALA A 55 -1.17 4.13 0.96
C ALA A 55 -0.91 2.85 1.75
N GLN A 56 -0.18 1.88 1.17
CA GLN A 56 0.23 0.67 1.88
C GLN A 56 1.14 0.98 3.07
N LYS A 57 2.20 1.79 2.89
CA LYS A 57 3.07 2.20 4.01
C LYS A 57 2.31 2.94 5.10
N TYR A 58 1.37 3.80 4.74
CA TYR A 58 0.53 4.55 5.69
C TYR A 58 -0.26 3.60 6.60
N ILE A 59 -0.79 2.51 6.04
CA ILE A 59 -1.45 1.48 6.85
C ILE A 59 -0.42 0.67 7.66
N TYR A 60 0.65 0.17 7.04
CA TYR A 60 1.52 -0.82 7.68
C TYR A 60 2.53 -0.24 8.68
N ALA A 61 2.94 1.02 8.53
CA ALA A 61 3.81 1.73 9.48
C ALA A 61 3.07 2.83 10.25
N GLY A 62 1.95 3.35 9.74
CA GLY A 62 1.15 4.37 10.43
C GLY A 62 0.08 3.80 11.36
N GLN A 63 -0.49 2.62 11.04
CA GLN A 63 -1.48 1.94 11.89
C GLN A 63 -0.96 0.66 12.56
N ALA A 64 0.10 0.06 12.01
CA ALA A 64 0.81 -1.09 12.58
C ALA A 64 2.25 -0.69 12.99
N ASN A 65 3.05 -1.64 13.45
CA ASN A 65 4.42 -1.39 13.95
C ASN A 65 5.50 -1.47 12.86
N GLY A 66 5.13 -1.72 11.60
CA GLY A 66 6.07 -1.75 10.49
C GLY A 66 5.75 -2.79 9.42
N TRP A 67 6.67 -2.91 8.47
CA TRP A 67 6.50 -3.75 7.29
C TRP A 67 7.82 -4.28 6.75
N ILE A 68 7.72 -5.37 5.98
CA ILE A 68 8.83 -5.96 5.23
C ILE A 68 8.34 -6.16 3.80
N PHE A 69 8.99 -5.49 2.84
CA PHE A 69 8.60 -5.57 1.42
C PHE A 69 9.09 -6.88 0.81
N TRP A 70 8.19 -7.58 0.13
CA TRP A 70 8.51 -8.75 -0.67
C TRP A 70 8.77 -8.32 -2.12
N SER A 71 10.01 -8.27 -2.60
CA SER A 71 11.27 -8.73 -1.99
C SER A 71 12.39 -7.69 -2.12
N PHE A 72 13.57 -7.95 -1.54
CA PHE A 72 14.73 -7.07 -1.69
C PHE A 72 15.11 -6.86 -3.17
N LYS A 73 15.21 -7.95 -3.95
CA LYS A 73 15.49 -7.94 -5.39
C LYS A 73 14.98 -9.22 -6.06
N ILE A 74 14.76 -9.14 -7.38
CA ILE A 74 14.54 -10.30 -8.25
C ILE A 74 15.49 -10.21 -9.46
N GLU A 75 15.51 -11.26 -10.28
CA GLU A 75 16.36 -11.34 -11.47
C GLU A 75 16.11 -10.21 -12.48
N GLU A 76 17.17 -9.71 -13.08
CA GLU A 76 17.10 -8.74 -14.17
C GLU A 76 16.37 -9.34 -15.37
N GLY A 77 15.55 -8.54 -16.06
CA GLY A 77 14.74 -9.00 -17.19
C GLY A 77 13.47 -9.77 -16.81
N SER A 78 13.21 -10.00 -15.52
CA SER A 78 11.95 -10.59 -15.07
C SER A 78 10.74 -9.71 -15.43
N SER A 79 9.65 -10.33 -15.90
CA SER A 79 8.36 -9.65 -16.14
C SER A 79 7.70 -9.11 -14.87
N ASN A 80 8.19 -9.52 -13.70
CA ASN A 80 7.74 -9.07 -12.39
C ASN A 80 8.42 -7.77 -11.93
N LEU A 81 9.40 -7.28 -12.68
CA LEU A 81 9.99 -5.96 -12.45
C LEU A 81 9.03 -4.86 -12.90
N PRO A 82 8.95 -3.74 -12.16
CA PRO A 82 9.64 -3.48 -10.89
C PRO A 82 8.87 -3.98 -9.64
N HIS A 83 7.61 -4.42 -9.80
CA HIS A 83 6.62 -4.52 -8.72
C HIS A 83 6.96 -5.47 -7.56
N TRP A 84 7.80 -6.47 -7.80
CA TRP A 84 8.22 -7.47 -6.81
C TRP A 84 9.66 -7.26 -6.29
N SER A 85 10.31 -6.16 -6.65
CA SER A 85 11.68 -5.82 -6.27
C SER A 85 11.75 -4.43 -5.66
N TYR A 86 12.13 -4.35 -4.39
CA TYR A 86 12.20 -3.10 -3.63
C TYR A 86 13.14 -2.11 -4.30
N PHE A 87 14.36 -2.52 -4.64
CA PHE A 87 15.34 -1.61 -5.26
C PHE A 87 14.99 -1.23 -6.70
N ALA A 88 14.30 -2.09 -7.45
CA ALA A 88 13.80 -1.72 -8.77
C ALA A 88 12.67 -0.67 -8.65
N SER A 89 11.74 -0.87 -7.71
CA SER A 89 10.66 0.09 -7.43
C SER A 89 11.19 1.42 -6.87
N LEU A 90 12.25 1.37 -6.06
CA LEU A 90 12.96 2.56 -5.57
C LEU A 90 13.65 3.31 -6.71
N LYS A 91 14.34 2.60 -7.61
CA LYS A 91 14.98 3.19 -8.80
C LYS A 91 13.94 3.80 -9.76
N ALA A 92 12.76 3.18 -9.87
CA ALA A 92 11.64 3.70 -10.66
C ALA A 92 10.93 4.92 -10.01
N GLY A 93 11.29 5.30 -8.78
CA GLY A 93 10.71 6.45 -8.10
C GLY A 93 9.36 6.17 -7.43
N TYR A 94 8.98 4.91 -7.24
CA TYR A 94 7.73 4.54 -6.53
C TYR A 94 7.89 4.65 -5.02
N PHE A 95 9.10 4.48 -4.51
CA PHE A 95 9.47 4.71 -3.12
C PHE A 95 10.34 5.95 -2.95
N THR A 96 10.22 6.59 -1.79
CA THR A 96 11.15 7.62 -1.32
C THR A 96 12.47 6.98 -0.90
N LYS A 97 13.58 7.72 -1.00
CA LYS A 97 14.91 7.24 -0.54
C LYS A 97 14.94 6.93 0.95
N ASP A 98 14.29 7.76 1.75
CA ASP A 98 14.01 7.48 3.15
C ASP A 98 12.69 6.69 3.23
N PRO A 99 12.70 5.41 3.66
CA PRO A 99 11.51 4.56 3.69
C PRO A 99 10.46 5.02 4.72
N SER A 100 10.80 5.88 5.68
CA SER A 100 9.81 6.43 6.61
C SER A 100 9.01 7.60 6.03
N GLN A 101 9.42 8.14 4.88
CA GLN A 101 8.74 9.26 4.23
C GLN A 101 7.70 8.77 3.23
N TYR A 102 6.78 9.68 2.88
CA TYR A 102 5.79 9.52 1.83
C TYR A 102 6.06 10.53 0.72
N HIS A 103 5.73 10.20 -0.52
CA HIS A 103 5.59 11.23 -1.56
C HIS A 103 4.36 12.10 -1.30
N ASN A 104 3.28 11.49 -0.83
CA ASN A 104 2.04 12.16 -0.46
C ASN A 104 1.51 11.61 0.89
N PRO A 105 1.71 12.32 2.02
CA PRO A 105 1.18 11.88 3.32
C PRO A 105 -0.36 11.89 3.38
N ASP A 106 -1.01 12.58 2.45
CA ASP A 106 -2.45 12.73 2.35
C ASP A 106 -3.08 11.82 1.28
N VAL A 107 -2.34 10.83 0.77
CA VAL A 107 -2.74 9.97 -0.34
C VAL A 107 -4.11 9.29 -0.12
N CYS A 108 -4.48 8.99 1.12
CA CYS A 108 -5.76 8.38 1.44
C CYS A 108 -6.93 9.36 1.58
N LYS A 109 -6.70 10.68 1.73
CA LYS A 109 -7.78 11.67 1.92
C LYS A 109 -8.85 11.63 0.83
N PRO A 110 -8.52 11.53 -0.48
CA PRO A 110 -9.53 11.47 -1.53
C PRO A 110 -10.35 10.17 -1.54
N TRP A 111 -9.84 9.11 -0.91
CA TRP A 111 -10.44 7.77 -0.93
C TRP A 111 -11.25 7.45 0.31
N MET A 112 -11.03 8.19 1.40
CA MET A 112 -11.86 8.08 2.60
C MET A 112 -13.26 8.57 2.25
N THR A 113 -14.25 7.70 2.40
CA THR A 113 -15.65 8.13 2.33
C THR A 113 -15.89 9.14 3.46
N ASN A 114 -16.07 10.42 3.10
CA ASN A 114 -16.75 11.38 3.97
C ASN A 114 -18.02 10.69 4.46
N GLY A 115 -18.27 10.71 5.77
CA GLY A 115 -19.41 10.05 6.40
C GLY A 115 -20.78 10.60 5.96
N ASN A 116 -21.16 10.41 4.71
CA ASN A 116 -22.54 10.24 4.34
C ASN A 116 -22.86 8.76 4.54
N SER A 117 -23.19 8.48 5.80
CA SER A 117 -24.15 7.46 6.21
C SER A 117 -25.03 6.98 5.07
N THR A 118 -25.05 5.66 4.89
CA THR A 118 -26.25 4.90 4.54
C THR A 118 -27.52 5.65 4.96
N SER A 119 -28.40 5.92 4.01
CA SER A 119 -29.79 6.25 4.30
C SER A 119 -30.65 5.59 3.23
N ALA A 120 -31.38 4.57 3.70
CA ALA A 120 -32.57 3.89 3.18
C ALA A 120 -32.64 3.55 1.68
#